data_AF-A0A4V6NZ38-F1
#
_entry.id   AF-A0A4V6NZ38-F1
#
_cell.length_a   1.000
_cell.length_b   1.000
_cell.length_c   1.000
_cell.angle_alpha   90.00
_cell.angle_beta   90.00
_cell.angle_gamma   90.00
#
_symmetry.space_group_name_H-M   'P 1'
#
loop_
_entity.id
_entity.type
_entity.pdbx_description
1 polymer ?
#
loop_
_entity_poly.entity_id
_entity_poly.type
_entity_poly.pdbx_seq_one_letter_code
_entity_poly.pdbx_strand_id
1 'polypeptide(L)'
;HPERGIKLSMDGKGRAIDNIFIERLWRSVKYEHVYLFPASDGLECYRGLQVYFEYYNTQRRHQSLDDQVPLTVYGQALKQVA
;
A
#
# COMPACT_ATOMS: atom_id res chain seq x y z
N HIS A 1 4.24 23.99 10.59
CA HIS A 1 2.77 23.94 10.72
C HIS A 1 2.33 22.67 11.42
N PRO A 2 1.94 22.71 12.69
CA PRO A 2 1.43 21.57 13.47
C PRO A 2 -0.03 21.18 13.14
N GLU A 3 -0.50 21.43 11.92
CA GLU A 3 -1.93 21.66 11.64
C GLU A 3 -2.60 20.56 10.81
N ARG A 4 -2.36 19.29 11.16
CA ARG A 4 -3.16 18.17 10.62
C ARG A 4 -3.66 17.17 11.66
N GLY A 5 -3.41 17.39 12.95
CA GLY A 5 -3.86 16.47 14.01
C GLY A 5 -3.40 15.02 13.80
N ILE A 6 -2.32 14.80 13.03
CA ILE A 6 -1.77 13.47 12.74
C ILE A 6 -1.17 12.95 14.04
N LYS A 7 -1.90 12.09 14.74
CA LYS A 7 -1.39 11.38 15.91
C LYS A 7 -0.35 10.36 15.45
N LEU A 8 0.93 10.72 15.57
CA LEU A 8 2.01 9.74 15.48
C LEU A 8 1.90 8.83 16.71
N SER A 9 1.26 7.67 16.53
CA SER A 9 1.12 6.67 17.58
C SER A 9 2.50 6.06 17.87
N MET A 10 3.07 6.40 19.03
CA MET A 10 4.30 5.80 19.53
C MET A 10 4.04 4.49 20.32
N ASP A 11 2.78 4.10 20.49
CA ASP A 11 2.38 2.98 21.32
C ASP A 11 2.65 1.65 20.59
N GLY A 12 3.39 0.76 21.25
CA GLY A 12 3.97 -0.44 20.62
C GLY A 12 2.97 -1.44 20.01
N LYS A 13 1.69 -1.41 20.38
CA LYS A 13 0.67 -2.30 19.82
C LYS A 13 0.18 -1.87 18.43
N GLY A 14 -0.07 -0.57 18.23
CA GLY A 14 -0.54 -0.06 16.93
C GLY A 14 0.55 -0.19 15.87
N ARG A 15 1.77 0.19 16.23
CA ARG A 15 2.94 0.14 15.34
C ARG A 15 3.28 -1.27 14.84
N ALA A 16 3.05 -2.30 15.65
CA ALA A 16 3.30 -3.68 15.24
C ALA A 16 2.39 -4.10 14.07
N ILE A 17 1.12 -3.72 14.12
CA ILE A 17 0.15 -4.00 13.05
C ILE A 17 0.51 -3.21 11.80
N ASP A 18 0.77 -1.91 11.94
CA ASP A 18 1.20 -1.06 10.81
C ASP A 18 2.46 -1.61 10.13
N ASN A 19 3.45 -2.02 10.92
CA ASN A 19 4.68 -2.62 10.40
C ASN A 19 4.40 -3.91 9.62
N ILE A 20 3.57 -4.81 10.15
CA ILE A 20 3.21 -6.06 9.45
C ILE A 20 2.54 -5.75 8.10
N PHE A 21 1.67 -4.75 8.04
CA PHE A 21 1.03 -4.34 6.78
C PHE A 21 2.04 -3.75 5.80
N ILE A 22 2.93 -2.85 6.26
CA ILE A 22 3.98 -2.25 5.45
C ILE A 22 4.93 -3.32 4.90
N GLU A 23 5.34 -4.29 5.72
CA GLU A 23 6.21 -5.38 5.31
C GLU A 23 5.57 -6.28 4.25
N ARG A 24 4.28 -6.63 4.41
CA ARG A 24 3.54 -7.43 3.42
C ARG A 24 3.39 -6.69 2.09
N LEU A 25 3.12 -5.38 2.14
CA LEU A 25 3.06 -4.54 0.95
C LEU A 25 4.39 -4.58 0.20
N TRP A 26 5.49 -4.26 0.90
CA TRP A 26 6.83 -4.22 0.27
C TRP A 26 7.33 -5.59 -0.16
N ARG A 27 6.91 -6.68 0.49
CA ARG A 27 7.15 -8.03 -0.02
C ARG A 27 6.52 -8.19 -1.40
N SER A 28 5.23 -7.88 -1.54
CA SER A 28 4.52 -8.01 -2.82
C SER A 28 5.18 -7.15 -3.91
N VAL A 29 5.44 -5.87 -3.63
CA VAL A 29 6.13 -4.94 -4.56
C VAL A 29 7.46 -5.50 -5.05
N LYS A 30 8.26 -6.06 -4.13
CA LYS A 30 9.59 -6.59 -4.50
C LYS A 30 9.48 -7.81 -5.43
N TYR A 31 8.64 -8.78 -5.06
CA TYR A 31 8.55 -10.05 -5.80
C TYR A 31 7.78 -9.93 -7.11
N GLU A 32 6.76 -9.08 -7.16
CA GLU A 32 5.89 -8.96 -8.33
C GLU A 32 6.35 -7.88 -9.31
N HIS A 33 7.20 -6.95 -8.87
CA HIS A 33 7.69 -5.88 -9.74
C HIS A 33 9.20 -5.70 -9.69
N VAL A 34 9.78 -5.28 -8.57
CA VAL A 34 11.18 -4.82 -8.52
C VAL A 34 12.18 -5.90 -8.97
N TYR A 35 11.94 -7.17 -8.62
CA TYR A 35 12.81 -8.28 -9.03
C TYR A 35 12.58 -8.74 -10.47
N LEU A 36 11.40 -8.49 -11.04
CA LEU A 36 11.07 -8.86 -12.42
C LEU A 36 11.46 -7.78 -13.42
N PHE A 37 11.42 -6.51 -12.98
CA PHE A 37 11.67 -5.32 -13.77
C PHE A 37 12.74 -4.46 -13.09
N PRO A 38 14.02 -4.87 -13.15
CA PRO A 38 15.10 -4.09 -12.57
C PRO A 38 15.24 -2.76 -13.31
N ALA A 39 15.07 -1.66 -12.60
CA ALA A 39 15.22 -0.32 -13.16
C ALA A 39 16.70 0.07 -13.31
N SER A 40 17.00 0.79 -14.39
CA SER A 40 18.33 1.30 -14.75
C SER A 40 18.68 2.55 -13.94
N ASP A 41 17.68 3.34 -13.57
CA ASP A 41 17.83 4.54 -12.76
C ASP A 41 16.63 4.79 -11.82
N GLY A 42 16.73 5.82 -10.98
CA GLY A 42 15.69 6.17 -10.01
C GLY A 42 14.39 6.69 -10.62
N LEU A 43 14.44 7.34 -11.79
CA LEU A 43 13.25 7.84 -12.47
C LEU A 43 12.45 6.70 -13.09
N GLU A 44 13.14 5.74 -13.70
CA GLU A 44 12.53 4.51 -14.20
C GLU A 44 11.91 3.71 -13.05
N CYS A 45 12.62 3.55 -11.93
CA CYS A 45 12.10 2.90 -10.73
C CYS A 45 10.82 3.57 -10.21
N TYR A 46 10.82 4.90 -10.11
CA TYR A 46 9.66 5.67 -9.68
C TYR A 46 8.44 5.46 -10.60
N ARG A 47 8.64 5.52 -11.92
CA ARG A 47 7.57 5.29 -12.90
C ARG A 47 7.05 3.86 -12.85
N GLY A 48 7.94 2.87 -12.75
CA GLY A 48 7.57 1.46 -12.61
C GLY A 48 6.74 1.21 -11.36
N LEU A 49 7.17 1.74 -10.22
CA LEU A 49 6.42 1.68 -8.97
C LEU A 49 5.06 2.37 -9.08
N GLN A 50 4.96 3.53 -9.73
CA GLN A 50 3.68 4.22 -9.94
C GLN A 50 2.69 3.33 -10.70
N VAL A 51 3.13 2.71 -11.79
CA VAL A 51 2.31 1.77 -12.57
C VAL A 51 1.92 0.55 -11.74
N TYR A 52 2.87 -0.02 -11.00
CA TYR A 52 2.60 -1.17 -10.13
C TYR A 52 1.57 -0.83 -9.05
N PHE A 53 1.67 0.33 -8.40
CA PHE A 53 0.71 0.74 -7.36
C PHE A 53 -0.68 1.03 -7.93
N GLU A 54 -0.77 1.55 -9.15
CA GLU A 54 -2.05 1.69 -9.85
C GLU A 54 -2.70 0.31 -10.07
N TYR A 55 -1.95 -0.66 -10.59
CA TYR A 55 -2.38 -2.05 -10.73
C TYR A 55 -2.77 -2.67 -9.38
N TYR A 56 -1.92 -2.54 -8.37
CA TYR A 56 -2.13 -3.08 -7.02
C TYR A 56 -3.44 -2.58 -6.41
N ASN A 57 -3.74 -1.29 -6.57
CA ASN A 57 -4.92 -0.68 -5.95
C ASN A 57 -6.22 -0.93 -6.73
N THR A 58 -6.15 -1.08 -8.05
CA THR A 58 -7.34 -1.07 -8.93
C THR A 58 -7.67 -2.41 -9.57
N GLN A 59 -6.71 -3.33 -9.66
CA GLN A 59 -6.86 -4.58 -10.42
C GLN A 59 -6.44 -5.82 -9.64
N ARG A 60 -5.38 -5.73 -8.83
CA ARG A 60 -4.87 -6.86 -8.04
C ARG A 60 -5.90 -7.25 -6.97
N ARG A 61 -6.39 -8.50 -7.03
CA ARG A 61 -7.30 -9.05 -6.02
C ARG A 61 -6.52 -9.57 -4.82
N HIS A 62 -7.09 -9.39 -3.64
CA HIS A 62 -6.47 -9.81 -2.38
C HIS A 62 -7.39 -10.78 -1.65
N GLN A 63 -6.94 -12.02 -1.44
CA GLN A 63 -7.71 -13.01 -0.66
C GLN A 63 -8.03 -12.54 0.75
N SER A 64 -7.12 -11.78 1.38
CA SER A 64 -7.36 -11.16 2.70
C SER A 64 -8.42 -10.06 2.70
N LEU A 65 -8.88 -9.64 1.51
CA LEU A 65 -9.92 -8.63 1.29
C LEU A 65 -11.12 -9.24 0.54
N ASP A 66 -11.42 -10.53 0.75
CA ASP A 66 -12.50 -11.24 0.06
C ASP A 66 -12.42 -11.14 -1.48
N ASP A 67 -11.19 -11.26 -2.00
CA ASP A 67 -10.84 -11.11 -3.42
C ASP A 67 -11.24 -9.76 -4.04
N GLN A 68 -11.44 -8.73 -3.22
CA GLN A 68 -11.61 -7.34 -3.66
C GLN A 68 -10.26 -6.67 -3.90
N VAL A 69 -10.32 -5.52 -4.58
CA VAL A 69 -9.18 -4.63 -4.78
C VAL A 69 -9.14 -3.56 -3.67
N PRO A 70 -7.96 -3.06 -3.28
CA PRO A 70 -7.81 -2.09 -2.20
C PRO A 70 -8.69 -0.84 -2.37
N LEU A 71 -8.83 -0.33 -3.60
CA LEU A 71 -9.65 0.85 -3.88
C LEU A 71 -11.12 0.65 -3.49
N THR A 72 -11.68 -0.55 -3.77
CA THR A 72 -13.07 -0.87 -3.43
C THR A 72 -13.29 -0.88 -1.92
N VAL A 73 -12.40 -1.56 -1.18
CA VAL A 73 -12.49 -1.68 0.29
C VAL A 73 -12.33 -0.31 0.94
N TYR A 74 -11.37 0.49 0.47
CA TYR A 74 -11.17 1.85 0.96
C TYR A 74 -12.40 2.73 0.73
N GLY A 75 -13.00 2.66 -0.47
CA GLY A 75 -14.24 3.37 -0.79
C GLY A 75 -15.43 2.95 0.09
N GLN A 76 -15.54 1.66 0.43
CA GLN A 76 -16.54 1.16 1.38
C GLN A 76 -16.30 1.67 2.80
N ALA A 77 -15.05 1.68 3.26
CA ALA A 77 -14.69 2.20 4.58
C ALA A 77 -15.01 3.70 4.71
N LEU A 78 -14.71 4.50 3.67
CA LEU A 78 -15.07 5.93 3.66
C LEU A 78 -16.59 6.15 3.76
N LYS A 79 -17.40 5.32 3.08
CA LYS A 79 -18.87 5.38 3.16
C LYS A 79 -19.44 5.00 4.52
N GLN A 80 -18.71 4.21 5.33
CA GLN A 80 -19.14 3.81 6.67
C GLN A 80 -18.81 4.87 7.74
N VAL A 81 -17.84 5.74 7.45
CA VAL A 81 -17.37 6.79 8.37
C VAL A 81 -18.04 8.15 8.09
N ALA A 82 -18.57 8.35 6.88
CA ALA A 82 -19.36 9.52 6.47
C ALA A 82 -20.83 9.38 6.90
#